data_AF-A0A8S1ELC9-F1
#
_entry.id   AF-A0A8S1ELC9-F1
#
_cell.length_a   1.000
_cell.length_b   1.000
_cell.length_c   1.000
_cell.angle_alpha   90.00
_cell.angle_beta   90.00
_cell.angle_gamma   90.00
#
_symmetry.space_group_name_H-M   'P 1'
#
loop_
_entity.id
_entity.type
_entity.pdbx_description
1 polymer ?
#
loop_
_entity_poly.entity_id
_entity_poly.type
_entity_poly.pdbx_seq_one_letter_code
_entity_poly.pdbx_strand_id
1 'polypeptide(L)'
;MLNKSFWMLQPDTYWRDNLFDVLDVTLNSSTNVFLDVEGESALSSKMIAGGNFFVKSSQASSLFFHQLSTQIRIKYTTDNNVMGALCSKRFASVKCEYIPYHTISNWIWNNYKMKPSLMQFDSLILPGTLGKLERMHKAGAKFVHPDGTCVSLASTNVSTLVAFDQTLHLVLLPSHFNFFHFAHGICESICHFFPFVVDFLLERDLPMKGCFYNSHGFACCNAALQNLMEDIAKDMLNNGTFHRCNVQKVANVLQEKCEETFGAPFETIVGLSDYAERIHFKRTNVCKVEINGRYILAYETPDDTTGLLRRKRNDDRDDIHAYNY
;
A
#
# COMPACT_ATOMS: atom_id res chain seq x y z
N MET A 1 20.34 5.02 -11.54
CA MET A 1 20.38 4.95 -10.08
C MET A 1 21.74 5.44 -9.61
N LEU A 2 21.79 6.17 -8.49
CA LEU A 2 23.05 6.64 -7.90
C LEU A 2 23.94 5.42 -7.59
N ASN A 3 25.22 5.48 -7.95
CA ASN A 3 26.22 4.42 -7.75
C ASN A 3 26.64 4.32 -6.27
N LYS A 4 25.66 4.36 -5.36
CA LYS A 4 25.81 4.44 -3.91
C LYS A 4 25.01 3.32 -3.26
N SER A 5 25.64 2.66 -2.30
CA SER A 5 24.94 1.73 -1.42
C SER A 5 24.04 2.52 -0.47
N PHE A 6 22.91 1.94 -0.08
CA PHE A 6 21.97 2.63 0.79
C PHE A 6 21.22 1.66 1.70
N TRP A 7 20.76 2.21 2.81
CA TRP A 7 19.79 1.59 3.71
C TRP A 7 18.39 2.11 3.38
N MET A 8 17.42 1.21 3.29
CA MET A 8 15.99 1.51 3.36
C MET A 8 15.51 1.01 4.72
N LEU A 9 14.96 1.91 5.51
CA LEU A 9 14.39 1.59 6.82
C LEU A 9 13.04 2.28 6.89
N GLN A 10 12.01 1.54 7.30
CA GLN A 10 10.71 2.14 7.50
C GLN A 10 10.73 3.13 8.67
N PRO A 11 9.98 4.24 8.55
CA PRO A 11 9.97 5.31 9.56
C PRO A 11 9.34 4.90 10.89
N ASP A 12 8.65 3.77 10.93
CA ASP A 12 8.05 3.17 12.12
C ASP A 12 8.96 2.13 12.79
N THR A 13 10.21 1.98 12.36
CA THR A 13 11.20 1.12 13.00
C THR A 13 11.84 1.81 14.21
N TYR A 14 11.68 1.24 15.41
CA TYR A 14 12.36 1.66 16.63
C TYR A 14 13.76 1.09 16.73
N TRP A 15 14.72 1.93 17.13
CA TRP A 15 16.12 1.55 17.24
C TRP A 15 16.49 1.56 18.71
N ARG A 16 16.79 0.37 19.23
CA ARG A 16 17.31 0.21 20.60
C ARG A 16 18.82 0.24 20.64
N ASP A 17 19.43 -0.27 19.58
CA ASP A 17 20.87 -0.28 19.39
C ASP A 17 21.21 0.44 18.09
N ASN A 18 22.46 0.85 17.94
CA ASN A 18 22.95 1.47 16.72
C ASN A 18 23.05 0.42 15.59
N LEU A 19 22.39 0.68 14.46
CA LEU A 19 22.36 -0.22 13.30
C LEU A 19 23.76 -0.64 12.83
N PHE A 20 24.72 0.28 12.86
CA PHE A 20 26.08 0.03 12.37
C PHE A 20 26.93 -0.80 13.34
N ASP A 21 26.51 -0.90 14.61
CA ASP A 21 27.18 -1.72 15.61
C ASP A 21 26.62 -3.16 15.61
N VAL A 22 25.35 -3.33 15.21
CA VAL A 22 24.66 -4.64 15.22
C VAL A 22 24.69 -5.36 13.87
N LEU A 23 24.92 -4.64 12.77
CA LEU A 23 25.01 -5.25 11.43
C LEU A 23 26.20 -4.69 10.64
N ASP A 24 27.21 -5.53 10.47
CA ASP A 24 28.34 -5.23 9.58
C ASP A 24 28.12 -5.82 8.18
N VAL A 25 27.51 -5.00 7.32
CA VAL A 25 27.29 -5.30 5.90
C VAL A 25 28.57 -5.29 5.05
N THR A 26 29.71 -4.90 5.63
CA THR A 26 30.99 -4.80 4.91
C THR A 26 31.79 -6.10 4.95
N LEU A 27 31.56 -6.96 5.95
CA LEU A 27 32.24 -8.25 6.11
C LEU A 27 31.99 -9.21 4.94
N ASN A 28 30.79 -9.19 4.37
CA ASN A 28 30.47 -10.03 3.22
C ASN A 28 30.57 -9.23 1.92
N SER A 29 31.78 -9.19 1.35
CA SER A 29 32.07 -8.45 0.12
C SER A 29 31.24 -8.92 -1.08
N SER A 30 30.68 -10.12 -1.02
CA SER A 30 29.98 -10.75 -2.13
C SER A 30 28.48 -10.50 -2.16
N THR A 31 27.87 -10.13 -1.03
CA THR A 31 26.42 -9.90 -0.91
C THR A 31 26.02 -8.58 -1.58
N ASN A 32 24.91 -8.61 -2.32
CA ASN A 32 24.37 -7.43 -2.98
C ASN A 32 23.19 -6.81 -2.24
N VAL A 33 22.34 -7.63 -1.61
CA VAL A 33 21.13 -7.18 -0.92
C VAL A 33 20.99 -7.93 0.40
N PHE A 34 20.78 -7.21 1.50
CA PHE A 34 20.44 -7.79 2.80
C PHE A 34 19.00 -7.43 3.13
N LEU A 35 18.17 -8.42 3.40
CA LEU A 35 16.72 -8.27 3.57
C LEU A 35 16.30 -8.70 4.96
N ASP A 36 15.39 -7.96 5.60
CA ASP A 36 14.70 -8.43 6.78
C ASP A 36 13.78 -9.61 6.48
N VAL A 37 13.42 -10.34 7.53
CA VAL A 37 12.64 -11.58 7.44
C VAL A 37 11.36 -11.52 8.25
N GLU A 38 10.39 -12.34 7.86
CA GLU A 38 9.10 -12.40 8.54
C GLU A 38 9.19 -13.01 9.95
N GLY A 39 10.13 -13.92 10.21
CA GLY A 39 10.29 -14.54 11.53
C GLY A 39 11.45 -15.52 11.65
N GLU A 40 11.45 -16.29 12.74
CA GLU A 40 12.55 -17.20 13.11
C GLU A 40 12.33 -18.67 12.71
N SER A 41 11.12 -19.02 12.25
CA SER A 41 10.84 -20.39 11.85
C SER A 41 11.62 -20.76 10.58
N ALA A 42 11.83 -22.06 10.32
CA ALA A 42 12.54 -22.52 9.13
C ALA A 42 11.92 -22.00 7.80
N LEU A 43 10.62 -21.69 7.81
CA LEU A 43 9.91 -21.11 6.68
C LEU A 43 9.98 -19.58 6.70
N SER A 44 9.59 -18.94 7.81
CA SER A 44 9.51 -17.48 7.90
C SER A 44 10.89 -16.78 7.92
N SER A 45 11.96 -17.50 8.25
CA SER A 45 13.36 -17.01 8.11
C SER A 45 13.85 -16.92 6.67
N LYS A 46 13.05 -17.39 5.69
CA LYS A 46 13.32 -17.27 4.26
C LYS A 46 12.29 -16.39 3.54
N MET A 47 11.28 -15.92 4.26
CA MET A 47 10.26 -15.00 3.76
C MET A 47 10.70 -13.58 4.09
N ILE A 48 10.63 -12.70 3.10
CA ILE A 48 11.06 -11.31 3.24
C ILE A 48 9.92 -10.52 3.86
N ALA A 49 10.20 -9.75 4.92
CA ALA A 49 9.22 -8.81 5.46
C ALA A 49 9.12 -7.56 4.57
N GLY A 50 10.25 -7.08 4.05
CA GLY A 50 10.33 -6.02 3.05
C GLY A 50 10.39 -4.61 3.64
N GLY A 51 10.36 -4.48 4.96
CA GLY A 51 10.31 -3.20 5.65
C GLY A 51 11.67 -2.55 5.85
N ASN A 52 12.73 -3.34 5.93
CA ASN A 52 14.07 -2.86 6.24
C ASN A 52 15.10 -3.67 5.46
N PHE A 53 15.92 -3.01 4.64
CA PHE A 53 16.95 -3.69 3.85
C PHE A 53 18.14 -2.80 3.52
N PHE A 54 19.28 -3.43 3.26
CA PHE A 54 20.47 -2.78 2.73
C PHE A 54 20.74 -3.22 1.30
N VAL A 55 21.08 -2.26 0.45
CA VAL A 55 21.45 -2.51 -0.95
C VAL A 55 22.86 -2.02 -1.17
N LYS A 56 23.75 -2.95 -1.53
CA LYS A 56 25.08 -2.62 -2.03
C LYS A 56 24.97 -2.21 -3.49
N SER A 57 25.60 -1.09 -3.85
CA SER A 57 25.63 -0.64 -5.24
C SER A 57 26.40 -1.64 -6.11
N SER A 58 25.72 -2.20 -7.12
CA SER A 58 26.30 -3.05 -8.15
C SER A 58 25.40 -3.07 -9.37
N GLN A 59 25.91 -3.57 -10.49
CA GLN A 59 25.10 -3.80 -11.68
C GLN A 59 23.95 -4.79 -11.39
N ALA A 60 24.24 -5.85 -10.62
CA ALA A 60 23.25 -6.85 -10.24
C ALA A 60 22.11 -6.26 -9.40
N SER A 61 22.42 -5.44 -8.38
CA SER A 61 21.38 -4.80 -7.57
C SER A 61 20.60 -3.75 -8.36
N SER A 62 21.24 -3.00 -9.26
CA SER A 62 20.52 -2.08 -10.14
C SER A 62 19.53 -2.80 -11.06
N LEU A 63 19.91 -3.94 -11.64
CA LEU A 63 19.02 -4.75 -12.47
C LEU A 63 17.90 -5.38 -11.63
N PHE A 64 18.22 -5.85 -10.43
CA PHE A 64 17.24 -6.38 -9.48
C PHE A 64 16.13 -5.37 -9.17
N PHE A 65 16.48 -4.14 -8.79
CA PHE A 65 15.49 -3.11 -8.46
C PHE A 65 14.77 -2.54 -9.69
N HIS A 66 15.43 -2.51 -10.86
CA HIS A 66 14.75 -2.20 -12.11
C HIS A 66 13.68 -3.25 -12.46
N GLN A 67 14.02 -4.54 -12.30
CA GLN A 67 13.08 -5.62 -12.53
C GLN A 67 11.95 -5.61 -11.51
N LEU A 68 12.25 -5.41 -10.22
CA LEU A 68 11.25 -5.24 -9.17
C LEU A 68 10.26 -4.13 -9.56
N SER A 69 10.77 -2.94 -9.86
CA SER A 69 9.95 -1.78 -10.29
C SER A 69 9.10 -2.10 -11.52
N THR A 70 9.65 -2.82 -12.49
CA THR A 70 8.89 -3.23 -13.68
C THR A 70 7.77 -4.20 -13.34
N GLN A 71 8.03 -5.19 -12.48
CA GLN A 71 7.04 -6.20 -12.08
C GLN A 71 5.91 -5.57 -11.26
N ILE A 72 6.23 -4.77 -10.24
CA ILE A 72 5.20 -4.14 -9.38
C ILE A 72 4.35 -3.12 -10.16
N ARG A 73 4.84 -2.59 -11.28
CA ARG A 73 4.07 -1.69 -12.15
C ARG A 73 2.99 -2.42 -12.95
N ILE A 74 3.18 -3.71 -13.24
CA ILE A 74 2.32 -4.46 -14.17
C ILE A 74 1.66 -5.68 -13.52
N LYS A 75 2.04 -6.03 -12.29
CA LYS A 75 1.52 -7.18 -11.55
C LYS A 75 1.02 -6.77 -10.19
N TYR A 76 -0.16 -7.28 -9.84
CA TYR A 76 -0.75 -7.14 -8.52
C TYR A 76 -0.10 -8.14 -7.55
N THR A 77 1.08 -7.78 -7.04
CA THR A 77 1.84 -8.58 -6.08
C THR A 77 2.62 -7.65 -5.15
N THR A 78 2.85 -8.07 -3.92
CA THR A 78 3.62 -7.27 -2.95
C THR A 78 5.09 -7.26 -3.33
N ASP A 79 5.76 -6.17 -3.00
CA ASP A 79 7.19 -5.97 -3.28
C ASP A 79 8.05 -7.07 -2.64
N ASN A 80 7.75 -7.48 -1.40
CA ASN A 80 8.44 -8.55 -0.71
C ASN A 80 8.33 -9.91 -1.43
N ASN A 81 7.18 -10.23 -2.03
CA ASN A 81 6.99 -11.44 -2.83
C ASN A 81 7.84 -11.42 -4.09
N VAL A 82 7.87 -10.27 -4.80
CA VAL A 82 8.70 -10.11 -6.00
C VAL A 82 10.18 -10.16 -5.65
N MET A 83 10.61 -9.45 -4.61
CA MET A 83 11.99 -9.50 -4.10
C MET A 83 12.38 -10.93 -3.75
N GLY A 84 11.49 -11.68 -3.10
CA GLY A 84 11.70 -13.09 -2.74
C GLY A 84 11.90 -13.97 -3.96
N ALA A 85 11.05 -13.82 -4.97
CA ALA A 85 11.18 -14.55 -6.23
C ALA A 85 12.50 -14.21 -6.96
N LEU A 86 12.86 -12.93 -7.03
CA LEU A 86 14.10 -12.49 -7.69
C LEU A 86 15.35 -13.00 -6.97
N CYS A 87 15.35 -12.98 -5.62
CA CYS A 87 16.44 -13.51 -4.80
C CYS A 87 16.56 -15.03 -4.94
N SER A 88 15.44 -15.77 -4.85
CA SER A 88 15.42 -17.23 -4.99
C SER A 88 15.93 -17.68 -6.37
N LYS A 89 15.55 -16.94 -7.43
CA LYS A 89 16.02 -17.19 -8.81
C LYS A 89 17.42 -16.68 -9.10
N ARG A 90 18.09 -16.00 -8.15
CA ARG A 90 19.38 -15.30 -8.37
C ARG A 90 19.35 -14.43 -9.63
N PHE A 91 18.27 -13.68 -9.81
CA PHE A 91 18.08 -12.83 -10.98
C PHE A 91 19.27 -11.88 -11.17
N ALA A 92 19.79 -11.77 -12.39
CA ALA A 92 20.99 -10.99 -12.71
C ALA A 92 22.21 -11.33 -11.81
N SER A 93 22.30 -12.58 -11.36
CA SER A 93 23.35 -13.06 -10.43
C SER A 93 23.40 -12.30 -9.10
N VAL A 94 22.29 -11.69 -8.69
CA VAL A 94 22.19 -11.02 -7.39
C VAL A 94 22.40 -12.04 -6.26
N LYS A 95 23.18 -11.65 -5.25
CA LYS A 95 23.33 -12.39 -4.01
C LYS A 95 22.54 -11.71 -2.91
N CYS A 96 21.53 -12.41 -2.42
CA CYS A 96 20.70 -11.96 -1.30
C CYS A 96 21.10 -12.71 -0.02
N GLU A 97 21.17 -11.99 1.09
CA GLU A 97 21.27 -12.55 2.43
C GLU A 97 20.16 -11.98 3.32
N TYR A 98 19.89 -12.70 4.41
CA TYR A 98 18.79 -12.39 5.30
C TYR A 98 19.33 -11.87 6.62
N ILE A 99 18.84 -10.71 7.04
CA ILE A 99 19.14 -10.10 8.33
C ILE A 99 18.47 -10.97 9.40
N PRO A 100 19.19 -11.39 10.45
CA PRO A 100 18.60 -12.21 11.50
C PRO A 100 17.40 -11.51 12.14
N TYR A 101 16.31 -12.24 12.37
CA TYR A 101 15.07 -11.68 12.90
C TYR A 101 15.26 -10.97 14.25
N HIS A 102 16.15 -11.48 15.12
CA HIS A 102 16.46 -10.84 16.41
C HIS A 102 17.27 -9.54 16.27
N THR A 103 17.87 -9.27 15.10
CA THR A 103 18.53 -7.99 14.80
C THR A 103 17.49 -6.96 14.37
N ILE A 104 16.66 -7.29 13.38
CA ILE A 104 15.55 -6.46 12.90
C ILE A 104 14.29 -7.31 12.85
N SER A 105 13.36 -7.07 13.79
CA SER A 105 12.07 -7.77 13.83
C SER A 105 10.93 -6.92 13.29
N ASN A 106 9.87 -7.58 12.82
CA ASN A 106 8.65 -6.94 12.35
C ASN A 106 7.47 -7.11 13.34
N TRP A 107 6.26 -6.76 12.90
CA TRP A 107 5.02 -6.77 13.68
C TRP A 107 4.60 -8.13 14.26
N ILE A 108 5.17 -9.23 13.76
CA ILE A 108 4.93 -10.59 14.26
C ILE A 108 5.69 -10.85 15.57
N TRP A 109 6.62 -9.97 15.96
CA TRP A 109 7.42 -10.16 17.16
C TRP A 109 6.55 -10.26 18.41
N ASN A 110 6.65 -11.40 19.08
CA ASN A 110 5.83 -11.75 20.24
C ASN A 110 6.66 -12.26 21.43
N ASN A 111 7.99 -12.25 21.33
CA ASN A 111 8.88 -12.84 22.33
C ASN A 111 9.43 -11.80 23.32
N TYR A 112 8.73 -11.61 24.42
CA TYR A 112 9.11 -10.66 25.48
C TYR A 112 10.48 -10.89 26.12
N LYS A 113 11.07 -12.09 26.00
CA LYS A 113 12.38 -12.41 26.59
C LYS A 113 13.54 -11.92 25.74
N MET A 114 13.36 -11.81 24.43
CA MET A 114 14.41 -11.40 23.50
C MET A 114 13.96 -10.16 22.75
N LYS A 115 14.45 -9.00 23.21
CA LYS A 115 14.16 -7.71 22.60
C LYS A 115 15.12 -7.49 21.43
N PRO A 116 14.62 -7.30 20.20
CA PRO A 116 15.46 -7.09 19.04
C PRO A 116 16.10 -5.69 19.06
N SER A 117 17.23 -5.55 18.37
CA SER A 117 17.96 -4.28 18.28
C SER A 117 17.16 -3.22 17.52
N LEU A 118 16.49 -3.62 16.44
CA LEU A 118 15.54 -2.81 15.71
C LEU A 118 14.18 -3.52 15.64
N MET A 119 13.09 -2.76 15.75
CA MET A 119 11.74 -3.29 15.77
C MET A 119 10.79 -2.42 14.95
N GLN A 120 10.28 -2.95 13.84
CA GLN A 120 9.24 -2.30 13.08
C GLN A 120 7.95 -2.29 13.87
N PHE A 121 7.39 -1.10 14.07
CA PHE A 121 6.10 -0.94 14.70
C PHE A 121 5.03 -0.99 13.63
N ASP A 122 4.43 -2.16 13.42
CA ASP A 122 3.16 -2.25 12.71
C ASP A 122 2.08 -2.75 13.65
N SER A 123 0.90 -2.16 13.55
CA SER A 123 -0.19 -2.52 14.43
C SER A 123 -1.48 -2.51 13.66
N LEU A 124 -2.21 -3.63 13.75
CA LEU A 124 -3.61 -3.67 13.37
C LEU A 124 -4.37 -2.70 14.30
N ILE A 125 -5.16 -1.81 13.71
CA ILE A 125 -6.16 -1.08 14.47
C ILE A 125 -7.23 -2.12 14.81
N LEU A 126 -7.52 -2.30 16.10
CA LEU A 126 -8.66 -3.10 16.59
C LEU A 126 -9.76 -2.15 17.09
N PRO A 127 -11.06 -2.51 16.99
CA PRO A 127 -12.19 -1.70 17.48
C PRO A 127 -11.91 -1.15 18.88
N GLY A 128 -11.91 0.18 19.04
CA GLY A 128 -11.69 0.83 20.33
C GLY A 128 -10.23 0.86 20.82
N THR A 129 -9.26 0.50 19.98
CA THR A 129 -7.83 0.64 20.30
C THR A 129 -7.21 1.84 19.60
N LEU A 130 -6.19 2.40 20.23
CA LEU A 130 -5.44 3.56 19.73
C LEU A 130 -4.85 3.28 18.36
N GLY A 131 -4.87 4.25 17.45
CA GLY A 131 -4.22 4.13 16.14
C GLY A 131 -2.70 3.98 16.26
N LYS A 132 -2.04 3.51 15.19
CA LYS A 132 -0.58 3.31 15.12
C LYS A 132 0.20 4.53 15.62
N LEU A 133 -0.07 5.71 15.05
CA LEU A 133 0.60 6.96 15.42
C LEU A 133 0.35 7.38 16.86
N GLU A 134 -0.86 7.14 17.37
CA GLU A 134 -1.21 7.45 18.75
C GLU A 134 -0.48 6.53 19.74
N ARG A 135 -0.33 5.25 19.42
CA ARG A 135 0.51 4.32 20.21
C ARG A 135 1.97 4.73 20.18
N MET A 136 2.50 5.11 19.02
CA MET A 136 3.87 5.63 18.91
C MET A 136 4.04 6.88 19.77
N HIS A 137 3.07 7.78 19.75
CA HIS A 137 3.10 8.98 20.59
C HIS A 137 3.10 8.63 22.09
N LYS A 138 2.21 7.73 22.55
CA LYS A 138 2.19 7.28 23.95
C LYS A 138 3.48 6.59 24.37
N ALA A 139 4.18 5.96 23.43
CA ALA A 139 5.51 5.40 23.63
C ALA A 139 6.63 6.46 23.69
N GLY A 140 6.32 7.74 23.40
CA GLY A 140 7.24 8.87 23.49
C GLY A 140 7.70 9.42 22.13
N ALA A 141 7.14 8.97 21.01
CA ALA A 141 7.47 9.51 19.69
C ALA A 141 7.02 10.97 19.57
N LYS A 142 7.90 11.79 18.97
CA LYS A 142 7.64 13.20 18.65
C LYS A 142 7.34 13.33 17.16
N PHE A 143 6.31 14.10 16.84
CA PHE A 143 5.89 14.37 15.47
C PHE A 143 6.14 15.84 15.12
N VAL A 144 6.47 16.10 13.86
CA VAL A 144 6.76 17.44 13.34
C VAL A 144 5.53 17.95 12.59
N HIS A 145 5.13 19.18 12.87
CA HIS A 145 4.09 19.85 12.10
C HIS A 145 4.57 20.17 10.67
N PRO A 146 3.64 20.39 9.71
CA PRO A 146 3.99 20.85 8.36
C PRO A 146 4.80 22.17 8.32
N ASP A 147 4.73 22.98 9.37
CA ASP A 147 5.49 24.23 9.52
C ASP A 147 6.91 24.04 10.10
N GLY A 148 7.32 22.80 10.40
CA GLY A 148 8.64 22.46 10.91
C GLY A 148 8.77 22.52 12.43
N THR A 149 7.71 22.83 13.17
CA THR A 149 7.74 22.83 14.64
C THR A 149 7.55 21.43 15.22
N CYS A 150 8.34 21.08 16.24
CA CYS A 150 8.21 19.80 16.96
C CYS A 150 7.17 19.91 18.06
N VAL A 151 6.19 19.00 18.10
CA VAL A 151 5.21 19.00 19.20
C VAL A 151 5.79 18.28 20.41
N SER A 152 5.87 19.00 21.54
CA SER A 152 5.94 18.37 22.86
C SER A 152 4.49 18.23 23.34
N LEU A 153 3.83 17.16 22.88
CA LEU A 153 2.40 16.94 23.15
C LEU A 153 2.17 16.76 24.66
N ALA A 154 1.66 17.81 25.31
CA ALA A 154 1.04 17.69 26.61
C ALA A 154 -0.33 17.03 26.42
N SER A 155 -0.35 15.69 26.45
CA SER A 155 -1.53 14.82 26.62
C SER A 155 -2.80 15.17 25.84
N THR A 156 -2.71 15.84 24.69
CA THR A 156 -3.88 16.19 23.86
C THR A 156 -3.83 15.43 22.53
N ASN A 157 -5.02 15.00 22.10
CA ASN A 157 -5.30 13.98 21.09
C ASN A 157 -4.44 14.07 19.84
N VAL A 158 -3.51 13.11 19.68
CA VAL A 158 -2.69 12.88 18.47
C VAL A 158 -3.57 12.76 17.21
N SER A 159 -4.81 12.30 17.38
CA SER A 159 -5.86 12.19 16.36
C SER A 159 -6.27 13.55 15.73
N THR A 160 -5.81 14.68 16.28
CA THR A 160 -6.01 16.01 15.68
C THR A 160 -4.84 16.47 14.81
N LEU A 161 -3.65 15.87 14.98
CA LEU A 161 -2.46 16.14 14.16
C LEU A 161 -2.48 15.35 12.84
N VAL A 162 -3.21 14.25 12.84
CA VAL A 162 -3.56 13.50 11.63
C VAL A 162 -5.07 13.38 11.65
N ALA A 163 -5.74 14.10 10.75
CA ALA A 163 -7.17 13.97 10.56
C ALA A 163 -7.47 12.56 10.06
N PHE A 164 -7.76 11.65 10.98
CA PHE A 164 -8.35 10.36 10.69
C PHE A 164 -9.84 10.48 10.98
N ASP A 165 -10.65 10.20 9.94
CA ASP A 165 -12.09 10.11 10.06
C ASP A 165 -12.45 9.03 11.09
N GLN A 166 -13.13 9.44 12.16
CA GLN A 166 -13.51 8.59 13.28
C GLN A 166 -14.79 7.76 13.02
N THR A 167 -15.33 7.80 11.80
CA THR A 167 -16.53 7.03 11.44
C THR A 167 -16.23 5.63 10.89
N LEU A 168 -14.94 5.27 10.72
CA LEU A 168 -14.55 3.97 10.16
C LEU A 168 -14.71 2.84 11.20
N HIS A 169 -15.78 2.06 11.06
CA HIS A 169 -16.02 0.87 11.87
C HIS A 169 -14.97 -0.21 11.59
N LEU A 170 -14.55 -0.88 12.66
CA LEU A 170 -13.45 -1.83 12.65
C LEU A 170 -13.87 -3.24 12.28
N VAL A 171 -13.29 -3.74 11.19
CA VAL A 171 -13.47 -5.11 10.67
C VAL A 171 -12.72 -6.11 11.55
N LEU A 172 -13.46 -6.94 12.28
CA LEU A 172 -12.93 -8.17 12.87
C LEU A 172 -12.97 -9.28 11.80
N LEU A 173 -11.80 -9.72 11.35
CA LEU A 173 -11.66 -10.82 10.40
C LEU A 173 -12.06 -12.17 11.05
N PRO A 174 -12.95 -12.98 10.45
CA PRO A 174 -13.32 -14.28 10.98
C PRO A 174 -12.34 -15.40 10.60
N SER A 175 -12.42 -16.51 11.35
CA SER A 175 -11.53 -17.67 11.39
C SER A 175 -11.45 -18.57 10.13
N HIS A 176 -11.84 -18.09 8.95
CA HIS A 176 -11.83 -18.89 7.70
C HIS A 176 -10.66 -18.59 6.75
N PHE A 177 -9.65 -17.84 7.22
CA PHE A 177 -8.46 -17.46 6.45
C PHE A 177 -7.57 -18.61 5.94
N ASN A 178 -7.78 -19.84 6.40
CA ASN A 178 -6.98 -21.00 6.00
C ASN A 178 -7.33 -21.57 4.60
N PHE A 179 -8.49 -21.24 4.03
CA PHE A 179 -8.89 -21.77 2.71
C PHE A 179 -8.32 -20.92 1.55
N PHE A 180 -8.21 -19.60 1.73
CA PHE A 180 -7.75 -18.68 0.68
C PHE A 180 -6.27 -18.84 0.34
N HIS A 181 -5.40 -19.16 1.30
CA HIS A 181 -3.99 -19.44 1.02
C HIS A 181 -3.78 -20.67 0.14
N PHE A 182 -4.61 -21.71 0.31
CA PHE A 182 -4.53 -22.92 -0.50
C PHE A 182 -5.03 -22.71 -1.93
N ALA A 183 -6.16 -22.00 -2.09
CA ALA A 183 -6.69 -21.66 -3.41
C ALA A 183 -5.77 -20.72 -4.21
N HIS A 184 -5.16 -19.73 -3.54
CA HIS A 184 -4.19 -18.82 -4.15
C HIS A 184 -2.93 -19.57 -4.62
N GLY A 185 -2.40 -20.49 -3.80
CA GLY A 185 -1.24 -21.32 -4.17
C GLY A 185 -1.51 -22.28 -5.34
N ILE A 186 -2.73 -22.80 -5.46
CA ILE A 186 -3.15 -23.62 -6.61
C ILE A 186 -3.27 -22.76 -7.87
N CYS A 187 -3.86 -21.56 -7.78
CA CYS A 187 -3.97 -20.64 -8.91
C CYS A 187 -2.60 -20.22 -9.45
N GLU A 188 -1.66 -19.85 -8.58
CA GLU A 188 -0.29 -19.51 -9.00
C GLU A 188 0.42 -20.68 -9.70
N SER A 189 0.21 -21.89 -9.21
CA SER A 189 0.81 -23.10 -9.79
C SER A 189 0.25 -23.41 -11.18
N ILE A 190 -1.06 -23.21 -11.39
CA ILE A 190 -1.71 -23.42 -12.68
C ILE A 190 -1.29 -22.35 -13.70
N CYS A 191 -1.24 -21.08 -13.29
CA CYS A 191 -0.78 -19.97 -14.13
C CYS A 191 0.71 -20.09 -14.53
N HIS A 192 1.53 -20.72 -13.69
CA HIS A 192 2.94 -20.99 -14.02
C HIS A 192 3.12 -22.10 -15.06
N PHE A 193 2.22 -23.09 -15.11
CA PHE A 193 2.32 -24.23 -16.04
C PHE A 193 1.66 -24.00 -17.40
N PHE A 194 0.69 -23.08 -17.51
CA PHE A 194 -0.02 -22.80 -18.75
C PHE A 194 -0.04 -21.30 -19.08
N PRO A 195 1.03 -20.75 -19.69
CA PRO A 195 1.11 -19.33 -20.03
C PRO A 195 -0.01 -18.84 -20.96
N PHE A 196 -0.51 -19.72 -21.85
CA PHE A 196 -1.59 -19.39 -22.79
C PHE A 196 -2.93 -19.07 -22.08
N VAL A 197 -3.13 -19.57 -20.85
CA VAL A 197 -4.32 -19.24 -20.05
C VAL A 197 -4.32 -17.77 -19.64
N VAL A 198 -3.14 -17.17 -19.46
CA VAL A 198 -3.00 -15.73 -19.16
C VAL A 198 -3.35 -14.88 -20.37
N ASP A 199 -2.95 -15.30 -21.58
CA ASP A 199 -3.29 -14.60 -22.82
C ASP A 199 -4.79 -14.72 -23.17
N PHE A 200 -5.43 -15.83 -22.81
CA PHE A 200 -6.89 -16.01 -22.95
C PHE A 200 -7.71 -15.26 -21.88
N LEU A 201 -7.12 -14.96 -20.71
CA LEU A 201 -7.77 -14.20 -19.62
C LEU A 201 -7.54 -12.68 -19.71
N LEU A 202 -6.66 -12.22 -20.58
CA LEU A 202 -6.34 -10.80 -20.82
C LEU A 202 -7.08 -10.20 -22.02
N GLU A 203 -8.23 -10.75 -22.39
CA GLU A 203 -9.19 -10.01 -23.22
C GLU A 203 -9.75 -8.85 -22.37
N ARG A 204 -9.51 -7.61 -22.81
CA ARG A 204 -10.01 -6.38 -22.17
C ARG A 204 -11.51 -6.24 -22.37
N ASP A 205 -12.28 -7.16 -21.82
CA ASP A 205 -13.71 -6.94 -21.63
C ASP A 205 -13.91 -6.09 -20.38
N LEU A 206 -14.46 -4.90 -20.58
CA LEU A 206 -14.98 -4.06 -19.49
C LEU A 206 -15.85 -4.96 -18.60
N PRO A 207 -15.44 -5.22 -17.34
CA PRO A 207 -16.07 -6.27 -16.55
C PRO A 207 -17.47 -5.87 -16.04
N MET A 208 -17.96 -4.66 -16.34
CA MET A 208 -19.26 -4.18 -15.87
C MET A 208 -20.06 -3.43 -16.93
N LYS A 209 -21.34 -3.79 -17.05
CA LYS A 209 -22.32 -3.06 -17.86
C LYS A 209 -22.45 -1.64 -17.32
N GLY A 210 -22.22 -0.64 -18.18
CA GLY A 210 -22.35 0.78 -17.83
C GLY A 210 -21.02 1.54 -17.64
N CYS A 211 -19.89 0.83 -17.63
CA CYS A 211 -18.57 1.46 -17.61
C CYS A 211 -18.06 1.76 -19.03
N PHE A 212 -17.20 2.77 -19.14
CA PHE A 212 -16.62 3.24 -20.39
C PHE A 212 -15.16 3.68 -20.18
N TYR A 213 -14.40 3.73 -21.26
CA TYR A 213 -13.06 4.35 -21.25
C TYR A 213 -13.17 5.82 -21.62
N ASN A 214 -12.49 6.68 -20.88
CA ASN A 214 -12.35 8.09 -21.22
C ASN A 214 -11.33 8.30 -22.36
N SER A 215 -11.17 9.55 -22.80
CA SER A 215 -10.25 9.92 -23.90
C SER A 215 -8.78 9.59 -23.62
N HIS A 216 -8.41 9.35 -22.37
CA HIS A 216 -7.05 8.99 -21.94
C HIS A 216 -6.88 7.48 -21.74
N GLY A 217 -7.91 6.67 -22.01
CA GLY A 217 -7.85 5.21 -21.92
C GLY A 217 -8.00 4.64 -20.50
N PHE A 218 -8.41 5.47 -19.53
CA PHE A 218 -8.76 5.03 -18.18
C PHE A 218 -10.27 4.79 -18.08
N ALA A 219 -10.70 3.83 -17.26
CA ALA A 219 -12.14 3.58 -17.13
C ALA A 219 -12.81 4.44 -16.07
N CYS A 220 -14.05 4.76 -16.39
CA CYS A 220 -15.01 5.37 -15.50
C CYS A 220 -16.34 4.64 -15.65
N CYS A 221 -17.07 4.51 -14.54
CA CYS A 221 -18.40 3.91 -14.53
C CYS A 221 -19.50 4.95 -14.32
N ASN A 222 -19.15 6.19 -13.99
CA ASN A 222 -20.07 7.30 -13.84
C ASN A 222 -19.52 8.57 -14.54
N ALA A 223 -20.25 9.06 -15.55
CA ALA A 223 -19.88 10.25 -16.30
C ALA A 223 -20.02 11.55 -15.48
N ALA A 224 -20.97 11.63 -14.55
CA ALA A 224 -21.09 12.78 -13.66
C ALA A 224 -19.89 12.87 -12.71
N LEU A 225 -19.40 11.73 -12.21
CA LEU A 225 -18.19 11.68 -11.40
C LEU A 225 -16.97 12.11 -12.21
N GLN A 226 -16.82 11.63 -13.45
CA GLN A 226 -15.74 12.08 -14.33
C GLN A 226 -15.76 13.59 -14.51
N ASN A 227 -16.90 14.18 -14.86
CA ASN A 227 -17.01 15.61 -15.11
C ASN A 227 -16.67 16.43 -13.85
N LEU A 228 -17.16 16.00 -12.68
CA LEU A 228 -16.84 16.64 -11.40
C LEU A 228 -15.33 16.61 -11.13
N MET A 229 -14.69 15.45 -11.28
CA MET A 229 -13.24 15.30 -11.10
C MET A 229 -12.47 16.20 -12.08
N GLU A 230 -12.92 16.26 -13.33
CA GLU A 230 -12.31 17.10 -14.36
C GLU A 230 -12.39 18.58 -14.05
N ASP A 231 -13.55 19.07 -13.63
CA ASP A 231 -13.77 20.47 -13.33
C ASP A 231 -12.93 20.92 -12.12
N ILE A 232 -12.97 20.15 -11.03
CA ILE A 232 -12.19 20.46 -9.81
C ILE A 232 -10.69 20.43 -10.11
N ALA A 233 -10.20 19.39 -10.79
CA ALA A 233 -8.78 19.28 -11.07
C ALA A 233 -8.31 20.35 -12.06
N LYS A 234 -9.10 20.71 -13.08
CA LYS A 234 -8.77 21.83 -13.99
C LYS A 234 -8.71 23.15 -13.22
N ASP A 235 -9.70 23.44 -12.37
CA ASP A 235 -9.73 24.66 -11.56
C ASP A 235 -8.51 24.76 -10.64
N MET A 236 -8.16 23.66 -9.96
CA MET A 236 -7.01 23.64 -9.05
C MET A 236 -5.67 23.67 -9.77
N LEU A 237 -5.48 22.88 -10.82
CA LEU A 237 -4.18 22.72 -11.48
C LEU A 237 -3.87 23.86 -12.46
N ASN A 238 -4.88 24.60 -12.92
CA ASN A 238 -4.70 25.79 -13.76
C ASN A 238 -4.69 27.10 -12.97
N ASN A 239 -5.11 27.09 -11.70
CA ASN A 239 -4.95 28.25 -10.83
C ASN A 239 -3.46 28.50 -10.56
N GLY A 240 -2.93 29.61 -11.06
CA GLY A 240 -1.49 29.94 -11.05
C GLY A 240 -0.86 30.02 -9.66
N THR A 241 -1.66 30.04 -8.58
CA THR A 241 -1.18 30.01 -7.19
C THR A 241 -1.00 28.58 -6.63
N PHE A 242 -1.50 27.55 -7.33
CA PHE A 242 -1.43 26.17 -6.85
C PHE A 242 -0.15 25.47 -7.29
N HIS A 243 0.66 25.03 -6.33
CA HIS A 243 1.85 24.24 -6.62
C HIS A 243 1.46 22.82 -7.06
N ARG A 244 1.68 22.49 -8.33
CA ARG A 244 1.27 21.23 -8.98
C ARG A 244 1.80 19.94 -8.32
N CYS A 245 2.80 20.03 -7.44
CA CYS A 245 3.29 18.88 -6.68
C CYS A 245 2.53 18.62 -5.37
N ASN A 246 1.63 19.53 -4.95
CA ASN A 246 0.82 19.35 -3.75
C ASN A 246 -0.38 18.44 -4.03
N VAL A 247 -0.10 17.21 -4.45
CA VAL A 247 -1.11 16.20 -4.82
C VAL A 247 -2.05 15.86 -3.67
N GLN A 248 -1.57 15.95 -2.42
CA GLN A 248 -2.39 15.76 -1.23
C GLN A 248 -3.55 16.76 -1.16
N LYS A 249 -3.29 18.04 -1.47
CA LYS A 249 -4.36 19.05 -1.46
C LYS A 249 -5.40 18.79 -2.55
N VAL A 250 -4.99 18.27 -3.71
CA VAL A 250 -5.91 17.88 -4.78
C VAL A 250 -6.79 16.72 -4.33
N ALA A 251 -6.19 15.67 -3.74
CA ALA A 251 -6.91 14.51 -3.23
C ALA A 251 -7.96 14.93 -2.19
N ASN A 252 -7.57 15.68 -1.16
CA ASN A 252 -8.47 16.10 -0.09
C ASN A 252 -9.68 16.90 -0.61
N VAL A 253 -9.46 17.85 -1.53
CA VAL A 253 -10.55 18.68 -2.09
C VAL A 253 -11.46 17.85 -3.00
N LEU A 254 -10.90 16.94 -3.80
CA LEU A 254 -11.69 16.04 -4.63
C LEU A 254 -12.57 15.12 -3.77
N GLN A 255 -12.02 14.57 -2.70
CA GLN A 255 -12.76 13.70 -1.80
C GLN A 255 -13.94 14.44 -1.18
N GLU A 256 -13.70 15.58 -0.54
CA GLU A 256 -14.74 16.41 0.08
C GLU A 256 -15.87 16.74 -0.92
N LYS A 257 -15.51 17.13 -2.15
CA LYS A 257 -16.50 17.48 -3.18
C LYS A 257 -17.26 16.28 -3.73
N CYS A 258 -16.61 15.12 -3.88
CA CYS A 258 -17.28 13.89 -4.25
C CYS A 258 -18.28 13.47 -3.16
N GLU A 259 -17.88 13.52 -1.89
CA GLU A 259 -18.74 13.19 -0.75
C GLU A 259 -19.97 14.12 -0.68
N GLU A 260 -19.75 15.43 -0.82
CA GLU A 260 -20.84 16.43 -0.88
C GLU A 260 -21.79 16.20 -2.05
N THR A 261 -21.25 15.89 -3.24
CA THR A 261 -22.05 15.80 -4.48
C THR A 261 -22.88 14.51 -4.54
N PHE A 262 -22.30 13.39 -4.10
CA PHE A 262 -22.92 12.07 -4.21
C PHE A 262 -23.58 11.61 -2.91
N GLY A 263 -23.41 12.34 -1.80
CA GLY A 263 -24.02 12.02 -0.51
C GLY A 263 -23.60 10.67 0.05
N ALA A 264 -22.37 10.25 -0.25
CA ALA A 264 -21.80 8.96 0.10
C ALA A 264 -20.30 9.11 0.41
N PRO A 265 -19.69 8.23 1.21
CA PRO A 265 -18.25 8.27 1.45
C PRO A 265 -17.46 7.97 0.17
N PHE A 266 -16.35 8.68 -0.05
CA PHE A 266 -15.48 8.48 -1.21
C PHE A 266 -14.02 8.35 -0.76
N GLU A 267 -13.26 7.58 -1.53
CA GLU A 267 -11.81 7.58 -1.47
C GLU A 267 -11.25 8.24 -2.71
N THR A 268 -10.18 9.02 -2.55
CA THR A 268 -9.47 9.63 -3.69
C THR A 268 -7.96 9.44 -3.60
N ILE A 269 -7.35 9.18 -4.74
CA ILE A 269 -5.90 8.98 -4.89
C ILE A 269 -5.41 9.89 -6.01
N VAL A 270 -4.33 10.63 -5.76
CA VAL A 270 -3.68 11.50 -6.76
C VAL A 270 -2.19 11.18 -6.86
N GLY A 271 -1.78 10.73 -8.04
CA GLY A 271 -0.41 10.38 -8.38
C GLY A 271 0.29 11.42 -9.26
N LEU A 272 1.60 11.57 -9.06
CA LEU A 272 2.48 12.32 -9.98
C LEU A 272 2.74 11.55 -11.29
N SER A 273 2.56 10.23 -11.25
CA SER A 273 2.68 9.29 -12.36
C SER A 273 1.56 8.26 -12.26
N ASP A 274 1.31 7.53 -13.35
CA ASP A 274 0.32 6.45 -13.37
C ASP A 274 0.66 5.36 -12.34
N TYR A 275 -0.38 4.71 -11.82
CA TYR A 275 -0.31 3.67 -10.80
C TYR A 275 -1.29 2.54 -11.14
N ALA A 276 -1.03 1.35 -10.62
CA ALA A 276 -1.96 0.22 -10.70
C ALA A 276 -2.98 0.31 -9.57
N GLU A 277 -4.21 -0.14 -9.81
CA GLU A 277 -5.27 -0.11 -8.79
C GLU A 277 -6.08 -1.40 -8.75
N ARG A 278 -6.40 -1.82 -7.52
CA ARG A 278 -7.46 -2.78 -7.25
C ARG A 278 -8.34 -2.23 -6.16
N ILE A 279 -9.59 -1.95 -6.51
CA ILE A 279 -10.54 -1.27 -5.64
C ILE A 279 -11.87 -2.02 -5.59
N HIS A 280 -12.49 -1.93 -4.43
CA HIS A 280 -13.89 -2.27 -4.25
C HIS A 280 -14.67 -0.97 -4.17
N PHE A 281 -15.75 -0.86 -4.94
CA PHE A 281 -16.55 0.36 -4.98
C PHE A 281 -18.04 0.03 -5.06
N LYS A 282 -18.87 0.99 -4.65
CA LYS A 282 -20.32 0.84 -4.67
C LYS A 282 -20.91 1.31 -6.00
N ARG A 283 -21.95 0.61 -6.49
CA ARG A 283 -22.75 1.01 -7.66
C ARG A 283 -21.87 1.27 -8.90
N THR A 284 -21.96 2.45 -9.47
CA THR A 284 -21.19 2.86 -10.65
C THR A 284 -20.20 3.98 -10.34
N ASN A 285 -20.00 4.29 -9.06
CA ASN A 285 -19.22 5.44 -8.62
C ASN A 285 -17.74 5.08 -8.52
N VAL A 286 -17.10 4.96 -9.67
CA VAL A 286 -15.65 4.83 -9.83
C VAL A 286 -15.22 5.56 -11.09
N CYS A 287 -14.11 6.28 -11.03
CA CYS A 287 -13.50 6.89 -12.21
C CYS A 287 -12.03 7.17 -12.00
N LYS A 288 -11.22 6.85 -13.02
CA LYS A 288 -9.83 7.27 -13.12
C LYS A 288 -9.65 8.21 -14.31
N VAL A 289 -8.94 9.31 -14.11
CA VAL A 289 -8.66 10.33 -15.13
C VAL A 289 -7.20 10.76 -15.08
N GLU A 290 -6.70 11.25 -16.22
CA GLU A 290 -5.44 11.98 -16.28
C GLU A 290 -5.71 13.46 -16.61
N ILE A 291 -5.21 14.38 -15.79
CA ILE A 291 -5.42 15.81 -15.95
C ILE A 291 -4.11 16.54 -15.68
N ASN A 292 -3.60 17.29 -16.67
CA ASN A 292 -2.34 18.03 -16.58
C ASN A 292 -1.15 17.18 -16.08
N GLY A 293 -1.07 15.91 -16.51
CA GLY A 293 -0.03 14.96 -16.07
C GLY A 293 -0.16 14.54 -14.61
N ARG A 294 -1.38 14.56 -14.05
CA ARG A 294 -1.74 13.97 -12.75
C ARG A 294 -2.74 12.87 -12.97
N TYR A 295 -2.52 11.75 -12.31
CA TYR A 295 -3.38 10.57 -12.39
C TYR A 295 -4.25 10.57 -11.14
N ILE A 296 -5.56 10.55 -11.33
CA ILE A 296 -6.54 10.80 -10.29
C ILE A 296 -7.57 9.68 -10.33
N LEU A 297 -7.76 9.00 -9.20
CA LEU A 297 -8.77 7.96 -9.01
C LEU A 297 -9.72 8.41 -7.90
N ALA A 298 -11.02 8.30 -8.13
CA ALA A 298 -12.04 8.49 -7.11
C ALA A 298 -13.06 7.34 -7.17
N TYR A 299 -13.50 6.86 -6.02
CA TYR A 299 -14.53 5.83 -5.94
C TYR A 299 -15.36 5.93 -4.65
N GLU A 300 -16.64 5.54 -4.73
CA GLU A 300 -17.53 5.45 -3.56
C GLU A 300 -17.11 4.26 -2.69
N THR A 301 -16.84 4.54 -1.41
CA THR A 301 -16.42 3.55 -0.43
C THR A 301 -17.56 2.55 -0.18
N PRO A 302 -17.33 1.24 -0.29
CA PRO A 302 -18.36 0.24 -0.02
C PRO A 302 -18.88 0.31 1.43
N ASP A 303 -20.20 0.23 1.62
CA ASP A 303 -20.82 0.13 2.95
C ASP A 303 -20.63 -1.27 3.55
N ASP A 304 -20.13 -1.35 4.78
CA ASP A 304 -19.97 -2.62 5.51
C ASP A 304 -21.23 -3.05 6.30
N THR A 305 -22.38 -2.38 6.06
CA THR A 305 -23.59 -2.49 6.91
C THR A 305 -24.50 -3.69 6.60
N THR A 306 -24.22 -4.48 5.57
CA THR A 306 -25.11 -5.57 5.11
C THR A 306 -25.05 -6.86 5.95
N GLY A 307 -24.19 -6.92 6.97
CA GLY A 307 -24.09 -8.09 7.85
C GLY A 307 -25.12 -8.18 9.00
N LEU A 308 -25.71 -7.06 9.45
CA LEU A 308 -26.46 -7.04 10.72
C LEU A 308 -27.95 -6.67 10.64
N LEU A 309 -28.47 -6.31 9.46
CA LEU A 309 -29.90 -6.04 9.27
C LEU A 309 -30.51 -6.77 8.07
N ARG A 310 -30.20 -8.06 7.91
CA ARG A 310 -31.02 -8.93 7.06
C ARG A 310 -32.30 -9.34 7.79
N ARG A 311 -33.17 -8.37 8.07
CA ARG A 311 -34.61 -8.61 8.28
C ARG A 311 -35.40 -7.33 7.94
N LYS A 312 -35.96 -7.33 6.73
CA LYS A 312 -36.80 -6.30 6.06
C LYS A 312 -35.97 -5.12 5.54
N ARG A 313 -35.84 -4.88 4.24
CA ARG A 313 -36.84 -4.79 3.15
C ARG A 313 -36.21 -5.16 1.80
N ASN A 314 -37.04 -5.68 0.89
CA ASN A 314 -36.78 -5.64 -0.55
C ASN A 314 -36.82 -4.18 -1.01
N ASP A 315 -35.71 -3.62 -1.48
CA ASP A 315 -35.65 -2.73 -2.65
C ASP A 315 -34.19 -2.43 -3.01
N ASP A 316 -33.88 -2.51 -4.32
CA ASP A 316 -32.62 -2.24 -5.03
C ASP A 316 -31.28 -2.83 -4.54
N ARG A 317 -30.59 -3.49 -5.46
CA ARG A 317 -29.30 -4.14 -5.29
C ARG A 317 -28.19 -3.11 -5.03
N ASP A 318 -27.77 -2.97 -3.77
CA ASP A 318 -26.48 -2.40 -3.40
C ASP A 318 -25.35 -3.35 -3.83
N ASP A 319 -25.09 -3.42 -5.13
CA ASP A 319 -24.03 -4.26 -5.68
C ASP A 319 -22.65 -3.60 -5.38
N ILE A 320 -21.84 -4.29 -4.59
CA ILE A 320 -20.42 -3.96 -4.39
C ILE A 320 -19.67 -4.61 -5.55
N HIS A 321 -18.88 -3.81 -6.26
CA HIS A 321 -18.12 -4.26 -7.41
C HIS A 321 -16.63 -4.28 -7.09
N ALA A 322 -15.91 -5.18 -7.76
CA ALA A 322 -14.46 -5.32 -7.65
C ALA A 322 -13.82 -5.10 -9.01
N TYR A 323 -12.71 -4.38 -9.04
CA TYR A 323 -12.10 -3.95 -10.28
C TYR A 323 -10.58 -3.95 -10.21
N ASN A 324 -9.95 -4.35 -11.31
CA ASN A 324 -8.50 -4.51 -11.43
C ASN A 324 -8.01 -3.76 -12.68
N TYR A 325 -7.03 -2.86 -12.53
CA TYR A 325 -6.26 -2.29 -13.63
C TYR A 325 -4.75 -2.26 -13.42
#